data_AF-A0A835H824-F1
#
_entry.id   AF-A0A835H824-F1
#
_cell.length_a   1.000
_cell.length_b   1.000
_cell.length_c   1.000
_cell.angle_alpha   90.00
_cell.angle_beta   90.00
_cell.angle_gamma   90.00
#
_symmetry.space_group_name_H-M   'P 1'
#
loop_
_entity.id
_entity.type
_entity.pdbx_description
1 polymer ?
#
loop_
_entity_poly.entity_id
_entity_poly.type
_entity_poly.pdbx_seq_one_letter_code
_entity_poly.pdbx_strand_id
1 'polypeptide(L)'
;MTSEDGKGILTVLAENEQLKKELREKVNTLEQELLLCKEENEKLKEELEKKVNTLEQDLLLCKEENEKLKEELREKVNTLRTRPSLCKEENEKFKEELREKVNTLEQELHSKEENEKFKEELKKKDRQRSGKSKPLKSRMFNVGVWSSRTKRNLDGVLYIAMGDMKSQLLFCWDQSHCSTMGFTFVENNEKPLMLKELVKLWDKDDPNLPWEKREYNESNSLLVDDSPYKALLNPAHIAIFPTSYDIRDKNDNSLGHGGDIRMYLDGVATSENVQKYIQQHPFGQPAITKSHPCWQHYSQVINSCSQAPSVRGL
;
A
#
# COMPACT_ATOMS: atom_id res chain seq x y z
N MET A 1 71.81 -21.24 36.18
CA MET A 1 70.57 -21.44 35.41
C MET A 1 70.47 -22.91 35.10
N THR A 2 69.49 -23.57 35.72
CA THR A 2 69.33 -25.03 35.72
C THR A 2 68.80 -25.55 34.39
N SER A 3 69.19 -26.77 34.03
CA SER A 3 68.85 -27.49 32.79
C SER A 3 67.34 -27.60 32.51
N GLU A 4 66.48 -27.37 33.49
CA GLU A 4 65.02 -27.45 33.36
C GLU A 4 64.39 -26.18 32.76
N ASP A 5 64.94 -24.99 33.06
CA ASP A 5 64.43 -23.71 32.56
C ASP A 5 64.63 -23.56 31.04
N GLY A 6 65.74 -24.09 30.51
CA GLY A 6 66.04 -24.07 29.08
C GLY A 6 65.13 -24.98 28.26
N LYS A 7 64.60 -26.04 28.86
CA LYS A 7 63.71 -27.01 28.19
C LYS A 7 62.30 -26.45 28.01
N GLY A 8 61.79 -25.72 29.01
CA GLY A 8 60.50 -25.01 28.92
C GLY A 8 60.50 -23.88 27.88
N ILE A 9 61.60 -23.12 27.78
CA ILE A 9 61.75 -22.05 26.78
C ILE A 9 61.74 -22.63 25.35
N LEU A 10 62.43 -23.76 25.12
CA LEU A 10 62.45 -24.41 23.80
C LEU A 10 61.06 -24.92 23.36
N THR A 11 60.27 -25.45 24.29
CA THR A 11 58.89 -25.89 24.00
C THR A 11 58.00 -24.72 23.60
N VAL A 12 58.04 -23.61 24.34
CA VAL A 12 57.26 -22.40 24.03
C VAL A 12 57.67 -21.79 22.69
N LEU A 13 58.97 -21.82 22.34
CA LEU A 13 59.44 -21.36 21.04
C LEU A 13 58.93 -22.24 19.89
N ALA A 14 58.89 -23.56 20.07
CA ALA A 14 58.35 -24.50 19.09
C ALA A 14 56.83 -24.30 18.89
N GLU A 15 56.07 -24.14 19.97
CA GLU A 15 54.63 -23.85 19.92
C GLU A 15 54.35 -22.51 19.22
N ASN A 16 55.14 -21.48 19.49
CA ASN A 16 55.01 -20.18 18.81
C ASN A 16 55.31 -20.27 17.32
N GLU A 17 56.31 -21.05 16.89
CA GLU A 17 56.57 -21.26 15.46
C GLU A 17 55.46 -22.05 14.76
N GLN A 18 54.86 -23.02 15.45
CA GLN A 18 53.70 -23.76 14.96
C GLN A 18 52.48 -22.84 14.80
N LEU A 19 52.17 -22.02 15.81
CA LEU A 19 51.08 -21.04 15.74
C LEU A 19 51.30 -20.01 14.63
N LYS A 20 52.53 -19.53 14.44
CA LYS A 20 52.87 -18.63 13.31
C LYS A 20 52.64 -19.31 11.97
N LYS A 21 52.95 -20.60 11.84
CA LYS A 21 52.71 -21.37 10.61
C LYS A 21 51.21 -21.51 10.34
N GLU A 22 50.42 -21.88 11.33
CA GLU A 22 48.96 -21.98 11.23
C GLU A 22 48.32 -20.62 10.90
N LEU A 23 48.80 -19.54 11.50
CA LEU A 23 48.32 -18.20 11.20
C LEU A 23 48.61 -17.81 9.74
N ARG A 24 49.81 -18.11 9.24
CA ARG A 24 50.17 -17.88 7.83
C ARG A 24 49.27 -18.66 6.88
N GLU A 25 48.97 -19.92 7.19
CA GLU A 25 48.07 -20.75 6.37
C GLU A 25 46.64 -20.20 6.36
N LYS A 26 46.13 -19.74 7.52
CA LYS A 26 44.81 -19.09 7.61
C LYS A 26 44.76 -17.79 6.83
N VAL A 27 45.80 -16.94 6.93
CA VAL A 27 45.87 -15.68 6.16
C VAL A 27 45.87 -15.97 4.66
N ASN A 28 46.68 -16.91 4.19
CA ASN A 28 46.70 -17.30 2.78
C ASN A 28 45.33 -17.82 2.30
N THR A 29 44.63 -18.59 3.14
CA THR A 29 43.29 -19.10 2.81
C THR A 29 42.28 -17.97 2.67
N LEU A 30 42.26 -17.04 3.63
CA LEU A 30 41.38 -15.86 3.60
C LEU A 30 41.68 -14.95 2.41
N GLU A 31 42.96 -14.80 2.03
CA GLU A 31 43.34 -14.02 0.84
C GLU A 31 42.80 -14.64 -0.46
N GLN A 32 42.81 -15.98 -0.58
CA GLN A 32 42.24 -16.68 -1.72
C GLN A 32 40.71 -16.57 -1.77
N GLU A 33 40.03 -16.73 -0.63
CA GLU A 33 38.57 -16.54 -0.53
C GLU A 33 38.18 -15.10 -0.89
N LEU A 34 38.93 -14.11 -0.40
CA LEU A 34 38.69 -12.70 -0.73
C LEU A 34 38.87 -12.42 -2.23
N LEU A 35 39.85 -13.05 -2.88
CA LEU A 35 40.06 -12.92 -4.32
C LEU A 35 38.87 -13.51 -5.10
N LEU A 36 38.41 -14.70 -4.71
CA LEU A 36 37.27 -15.37 -5.34
C LEU A 36 35.99 -14.52 -5.20
N CYS A 37 35.71 -14.01 -4.01
CA CYS A 37 34.57 -13.12 -3.79
C CYS A 37 34.64 -11.82 -4.62
N LYS A 38 35.85 -11.28 -4.84
CA LYS A 38 36.01 -10.10 -5.71
C LYS A 38 35.67 -10.43 -7.16
N GLU A 39 36.11 -11.58 -7.67
CA GLU A 39 35.78 -12.01 -9.03
C GLU A 39 34.28 -12.27 -9.21
N GLU A 40 33.63 -12.89 -8.22
CA GLU A 40 32.17 -13.10 -8.24
C GLU A 40 31.41 -11.77 -8.20
N ASN A 41 31.85 -10.81 -7.38
CA ASN A 41 31.23 -9.49 -7.31
C ASN A 41 31.36 -8.71 -8.63
N GLU A 42 32.49 -8.78 -9.33
CA GLU A 42 32.64 -8.16 -10.65
C GLU A 42 31.72 -8.83 -11.69
N LYS A 43 31.59 -10.16 -11.69
CA LYS A 43 30.62 -10.85 -12.57
C LYS A 43 29.18 -10.41 -12.32
N LEU A 44 28.78 -10.32 -11.04
CA LEU A 44 27.44 -9.87 -10.66
C LEU A 44 27.19 -8.42 -11.07
N LYS A 45 28.21 -7.57 -10.98
CA LYS A 45 28.14 -6.17 -11.41
C LYS A 45 27.95 -6.06 -12.92
N GLU A 46 28.70 -6.82 -13.72
CA GLU A 46 28.51 -6.89 -15.17
C GLU A 46 27.12 -7.40 -15.56
N GLU A 47 26.61 -8.42 -14.85
CA GLU A 47 25.26 -8.95 -15.09
C GLU A 47 24.18 -7.92 -14.76
N LEU A 48 24.36 -7.17 -13.66
CA LEU A 48 23.45 -6.11 -13.26
C LEU A 48 23.44 -4.97 -14.29
N GLU A 49 24.62 -4.57 -14.78
CA GLU A 49 24.75 -3.52 -15.80
C GLU A 49 24.06 -3.92 -17.11
N LYS A 50 24.20 -5.18 -17.54
CA LYS A 50 23.46 -5.72 -18.69
C LYS A 50 21.95 -5.64 -18.48
N LYS A 51 21.44 -6.05 -17.31
CA LYS A 51 20.01 -5.99 -16.99
C LYS A 51 19.48 -4.56 -16.98
N VAL A 52 20.23 -3.61 -16.42
CA VAL A 52 19.87 -2.19 -16.41
C VAL A 52 19.76 -1.65 -17.84
N ASN A 53 20.76 -1.92 -18.69
CA ASN A 53 20.73 -1.49 -20.08
C ASN A 53 19.54 -2.07 -20.87
N THR A 54 19.19 -3.34 -20.65
CA THR A 54 18.00 -3.94 -21.26
C THR A 54 16.72 -3.25 -20.80
N LEU A 55 16.57 -3.02 -19.50
CA LEU A 55 15.40 -2.32 -18.95
C LEU A 55 15.27 -0.88 -19.46
N GLU A 56 16.38 -0.18 -19.65
CA GLU A 56 16.38 1.17 -20.23
C GLU A 56 15.93 1.16 -21.69
N GLN A 57 16.33 0.16 -22.47
CA GLN A 57 15.87 -0.02 -23.86
C GLN A 57 14.37 -0.34 -23.93
N ASP A 58 13.90 -1.27 -23.10
CA ASP A 58 12.47 -1.63 -23.03
C ASP A 58 11.62 -0.41 -22.62
N LEU A 59 12.11 0.39 -21.67
CA LEU A 59 11.44 1.62 -21.25
C LEU A 59 11.36 2.65 -22.38
N LEU A 60 12.38 2.75 -23.23
CA LEU A 60 12.38 3.64 -24.39
C LEU A 60 11.33 3.20 -25.42
N LEU A 61 11.30 1.90 -25.76
CA LEU A 61 10.31 1.30 -26.64
C LEU A 61 8.87 1.55 -26.14
N CYS A 62 8.62 1.30 -24.85
CA CYS A 62 7.31 1.58 -24.26
C CYS A 62 6.93 3.07 -24.33
N LYS A 63 7.90 4.00 -24.21
CA LYS A 63 7.62 5.43 -24.35
C LYS A 63 7.23 5.78 -25.78
N GLU A 64 7.90 5.22 -26.78
CA GLU A 64 7.60 5.44 -28.20
C GLU A 64 6.21 4.89 -28.57
N GLU A 65 5.86 3.69 -28.12
CA GLU A 65 4.52 3.11 -28.32
C GLU A 65 3.43 3.95 -27.68
N ASN A 66 3.67 4.46 -26.47
CA ASN A 66 2.72 5.33 -25.78
C ASN A 66 2.49 6.66 -26.51
N GLU A 67 3.54 7.27 -27.07
CA GLU A 67 3.38 8.48 -27.89
C GLU A 67 2.61 8.20 -29.17
N LYS A 68 2.86 7.05 -29.83
CA LYS A 68 2.08 6.64 -31.00
C LYS A 68 0.59 6.46 -30.67
N LEU A 69 0.27 5.78 -29.58
CA LEU A 69 -1.11 5.60 -29.13
C LEU A 69 -1.79 6.92 -28.76
N LYS A 70 -1.05 7.86 -28.16
CA LYS A 70 -1.57 9.21 -27.88
C LYS A 70 -1.92 9.95 -29.16
N GLU A 71 -1.09 9.85 -30.20
CA GLU A 71 -1.36 10.52 -31.48
C GLU A 71 -2.58 9.90 -32.18
N GLU A 72 -2.67 8.56 -32.22
CA GLU A 72 -3.86 7.87 -32.74
C GLU A 72 -5.14 8.28 -32.00
N LEU A 73 -5.06 8.47 -30.69
CA LEU A 73 -6.19 8.93 -29.89
C LEU A 73 -6.55 10.39 -30.19
N ARG A 74 -5.55 11.27 -30.35
CA ARG A 74 -5.77 12.67 -30.75
C ARG A 74 -6.45 12.76 -32.11
N GLU A 75 -6.01 11.97 -33.09
CA GLU A 75 -6.64 11.89 -34.40
C GLU A 75 -8.09 11.44 -34.29
N LYS A 76 -8.37 10.33 -33.59
CA LYS A 76 -9.75 9.84 -33.39
C LYS A 76 -10.65 10.88 -32.73
N VAL A 77 -10.17 11.58 -31.71
CA VAL A 77 -10.91 12.65 -31.03
C VAL A 77 -11.18 13.82 -31.98
N ASN A 78 -10.21 14.23 -32.79
CA ASN A 78 -10.37 15.30 -33.76
C ASN A 78 -11.37 14.92 -34.87
N THR A 79 -11.32 13.69 -35.39
CA THR A 79 -12.32 13.17 -36.35
C THR A 79 -13.73 13.15 -35.77
N LEU A 80 -13.89 12.77 -34.50
CA LEU A 80 -15.19 12.81 -33.83
C LEU A 80 -15.69 14.24 -33.63
N ARG A 81 -14.78 15.21 -33.44
CA ARG A 81 -15.10 16.62 -33.21
C ARG A 81 -15.49 17.37 -34.48
N THR A 82 -14.96 16.98 -35.64
CA THR A 82 -15.23 17.63 -36.94
C THR A 82 -16.38 16.98 -37.73
N ARG A 83 -16.97 15.90 -37.21
CA ARG A 83 -18.09 15.21 -37.83
C ARG A 83 -19.34 16.11 -37.79
N PRO A 84 -20.00 16.43 -38.92
CA PRO A 84 -21.25 17.19 -38.93
C PRO A 84 -22.30 16.50 -38.05
N SER A 85 -23.19 17.27 -37.40
CA SER A 85 -24.25 16.72 -36.55
C SER A 85 -25.13 15.74 -37.33
N LEU A 86 -24.86 14.44 -37.16
CA LEU A 86 -25.65 13.36 -37.74
C LEU A 86 -26.99 13.26 -37.02
N CYS A 87 -28.03 12.83 -37.74
CA CYS A 87 -29.37 12.69 -37.17
C CYS A 87 -29.36 11.64 -36.05
N LYS A 88 -30.34 11.69 -35.13
CA LYS A 88 -30.43 10.82 -33.95
C LYS A 88 -30.29 9.32 -34.27
N GLU A 89 -30.69 8.89 -35.47
CA GLU A 89 -30.64 7.48 -35.93
C GLU A 89 -29.22 6.95 -36.13
N GLU A 90 -28.30 7.74 -36.67
CA GLU A 90 -26.92 7.29 -36.92
C GLU A 90 -26.10 7.21 -35.63
N ASN A 91 -26.43 8.03 -34.63
CA ASN A 91 -25.82 7.98 -33.30
C ASN A 91 -26.23 6.73 -32.50
N GLU A 92 -27.49 6.29 -32.62
CA GLU A 92 -27.92 5.04 -31.98
C GLU A 92 -27.28 3.82 -32.67
N LYS A 93 -27.14 3.83 -34.00
CA LYS A 93 -26.45 2.76 -34.72
C LYS A 93 -24.98 2.61 -34.29
N PHE A 94 -24.27 3.73 -34.08
CA PHE A 94 -22.88 3.70 -33.62
C PHE A 94 -22.73 3.22 -32.16
N LYS A 95 -23.68 3.58 -31.28
CA LYS A 95 -23.70 3.06 -29.91
C LYS A 95 -23.92 1.56 -29.87
N GLU A 96 -24.78 1.04 -30.74
CA GLU A 96 -25.05 -0.40 -30.84
C GLU A 96 -23.81 -1.17 -31.32
N GLU A 97 -23.11 -0.65 -32.34
CA GLU A 97 -21.85 -1.22 -32.84
C GLU A 97 -20.76 -1.25 -31.75
N LEU A 98 -20.73 -0.23 -30.87
CA LEU A 98 -19.81 -0.19 -29.73
C LEU A 98 -20.19 -1.22 -28.66
N ARG A 99 -21.48 -1.40 -28.37
CA ARG A 99 -21.97 -2.42 -27.42
C ARG A 99 -21.62 -3.82 -27.90
N GLU A 100 -21.80 -4.11 -29.18
CA GLU A 100 -21.44 -5.41 -29.75
C GLU A 100 -19.94 -5.70 -29.63
N LYS A 101 -19.08 -4.71 -29.92
CA LYS A 101 -17.62 -4.86 -29.76
C LYS A 101 -17.21 -5.10 -28.31
N VAL A 102 -17.85 -4.44 -27.34
CA VAL A 102 -17.60 -4.67 -25.92
C VAL A 102 -18.01 -6.09 -25.52
N ASN A 103 -19.19 -6.55 -25.94
CA ASN A 103 -19.66 -7.90 -25.64
C ASN A 103 -18.75 -8.98 -26.26
N THR A 104 -18.25 -8.79 -27.49
CA THR A 104 -17.31 -9.73 -28.12
C THR A 104 -15.99 -9.79 -27.35
N LEU A 105 -15.46 -8.65 -26.92
CA LEU A 105 -14.24 -8.60 -26.09
C LEU A 105 -14.45 -9.25 -24.71
N GLU A 106 -15.63 -9.10 -24.11
CA GLU A 106 -16.00 -9.76 -22.86
C GLU A 106 -16.11 -11.29 -23.03
N GLN A 107 -16.64 -11.76 -24.16
CA GLN A 107 -16.69 -13.19 -24.50
C GLN A 107 -15.31 -13.78 -24.81
N GLU A 108 -14.41 -13.04 -25.46
CA GLU A 108 -13.01 -13.44 -25.67
C GLU A 108 -12.21 -13.44 -24.36
N LEU A 109 -12.56 -12.58 -23.41
CA LEU A 109 -12.01 -12.62 -22.05
C LEU A 109 -12.53 -13.85 -21.28
N HIS A 110 -13.80 -14.21 -21.49
CA HIS A 110 -14.44 -15.37 -20.87
C HIS A 110 -13.96 -16.71 -21.46
N SER A 111 -13.58 -16.75 -22.74
CA SER A 111 -13.00 -17.94 -23.40
C SER A 111 -11.58 -18.29 -22.93
N LYS A 112 -10.95 -17.43 -22.10
CA LYS A 112 -9.81 -17.82 -21.23
C LYS A 112 -10.25 -18.61 -19.99
N GLU A 113 -11.26 -19.46 -20.16
CA GLU A 113 -11.87 -20.36 -19.17
C GLU A 113 -10.92 -21.47 -18.67
N GLU A 114 -9.74 -21.63 -19.29
CA GLU A 114 -8.66 -22.47 -18.75
C GLU A 114 -8.12 -21.96 -17.40
N ASN A 115 -8.28 -20.67 -17.09
CA ASN A 115 -7.81 -20.09 -15.82
C ASN A 115 -8.71 -20.41 -14.62
N GLU A 116 -10.01 -20.67 -14.81
CA GLU A 116 -10.89 -21.08 -13.70
C GLU A 116 -10.62 -22.53 -13.27
N LYS A 117 -10.25 -23.39 -14.23
CA LYS A 117 -9.82 -24.77 -13.93
C LYS A 117 -8.51 -24.79 -13.14
N PHE A 118 -7.57 -23.90 -13.48
CA PHE A 118 -6.30 -23.73 -12.77
C PHE A 118 -6.48 -23.11 -11.37
N LYS A 119 -7.41 -22.17 -11.19
CA LYS A 119 -7.80 -21.60 -9.88
C LYS A 119 -8.45 -22.63 -8.96
N GLU A 120 -9.30 -23.52 -9.48
CA GLU A 120 -9.90 -24.61 -8.70
C GLU A 120 -8.86 -25.65 -8.23
N GLU A 121 -7.85 -25.96 -9.05
CA GLU A 121 -6.73 -26.82 -8.62
C GLU A 121 -5.86 -26.17 -7.53
N LEU A 122 -5.62 -24.85 -7.62
CA LEU A 122 -4.94 -24.08 -6.57
C LEU A 122 -5.72 -24.08 -5.25
N LYS A 123 -7.05 -23.89 -5.30
CA LYS A 123 -7.93 -23.96 -4.11
C LYS A 123 -7.94 -25.35 -3.46
N LYS A 124 -7.86 -26.42 -4.25
CA LYS A 124 -7.78 -27.81 -3.74
C LYS A 124 -6.47 -28.09 -3.02
N LYS A 125 -5.34 -27.58 -3.54
CA LYS A 125 -4.02 -27.70 -2.90
C LYS A 125 -3.95 -26.93 -1.57
N ASP A 126 -4.60 -25.78 -1.46
CA ASP A 126 -4.58 -24.96 -0.25
C ASP A 126 -5.45 -25.57 0.89
N ARG A 127 -6.59 -26.19 0.53
CA ARG A 127 -7.44 -26.91 1.50
C ARG A 127 -6.77 -28.13 2.13
N GLN A 128 -5.84 -28.78 1.44
CA GLN A 128 -5.09 -29.92 2.01
C GLN A 128 -3.99 -29.49 2.99
N ARG A 129 -3.54 -28.23 2.95
CA ARG A 129 -2.55 -27.70 3.91
C ARG A 129 -3.16 -27.18 5.21
N SER A 130 -4.43 -26.80 5.21
CA SER A 130 -5.17 -26.30 6.39
C SER A 130 -5.80 -27.45 7.20
N GLY A 131 -4.97 -28.37 7.67
CA GLY A 131 -5.38 -29.44 8.58
C GLY A 131 -5.21 -29.01 10.04
N LYS A 132 -6.34 -28.78 10.73
CA LYS A 132 -6.52 -28.59 12.19
C LYS A 132 -6.33 -27.17 12.75
N SER A 133 -7.34 -26.32 12.58
CA SER A 133 -7.81 -25.46 13.67
C SER A 133 -9.31 -25.22 13.51
N LYS A 134 -10.07 -25.29 14.62
CA LYS A 134 -11.51 -25.01 14.63
C LYS A 134 -11.72 -23.55 14.17
N PRO A 135 -12.74 -23.24 13.35
CA PRO A 135 -12.93 -21.88 12.86
C PRO A 135 -13.34 -20.98 14.04
N LEU A 136 -12.44 -20.08 14.43
CA LEU A 136 -12.82 -18.90 15.20
C LEU A 136 -13.79 -18.11 14.34
N LYS A 137 -14.95 -17.76 14.89
CA LYS A 137 -15.97 -16.93 14.23
C LYS A 137 -15.38 -15.51 14.10
N SER A 138 -14.58 -15.28 13.05
CA SER A 138 -14.01 -13.98 12.73
C SER A 138 -15.15 -12.99 12.52
N ARG A 139 -15.26 -11.98 13.39
CA ARG A 139 -16.08 -10.81 13.12
C ARG A 139 -15.43 -10.10 11.93
N MET A 140 -16.10 -10.08 10.79
CA MET A 140 -15.62 -9.36 9.61
C MET A 140 -15.98 -7.89 9.73
N PHE A 141 -15.04 -7.00 9.38
CA PHE A 141 -15.33 -5.58 9.25
C PHE A 141 -16.18 -5.33 8.01
N ASN A 142 -17.08 -4.37 8.11
CA ASN A 142 -17.60 -3.65 6.96
C ASN A 142 -16.53 -2.67 6.49
N VAL A 143 -16.09 -2.79 5.25
CA VAL A 143 -14.92 -2.06 4.73
C VAL A 143 -15.36 -1.01 3.71
N GLY A 144 -14.79 0.18 3.82
CA GLY A 144 -14.89 1.22 2.79
C GLY A 144 -13.53 1.86 2.54
N VAL A 145 -13.37 2.45 1.35
CA VAL A 145 -12.16 3.16 0.97
C VAL A 145 -12.43 4.65 0.99
N TRP A 146 -11.58 5.40 1.69
CA TRP A 146 -11.58 6.86 1.67
C TRP A 146 -10.21 7.35 1.23
N SER A 147 -10.13 7.98 0.06
CA SER A 147 -8.87 8.45 -0.53
C SER A 147 -8.81 9.97 -0.58
N SER A 148 -7.62 10.54 -0.36
CA SER A 148 -7.36 11.97 -0.61
C SER A 148 -7.00 12.26 -2.07
N ARG A 149 -7.20 11.30 -2.98
CA ARG A 149 -6.99 11.45 -4.43
C ARG A 149 -8.30 11.79 -5.13
N THR A 150 -8.20 12.33 -6.35
CA THR A 150 -9.35 12.51 -7.24
C THR A 150 -10.02 11.17 -7.57
N LYS A 151 -11.31 11.22 -7.90
CA LYS A 151 -12.10 10.05 -8.30
C LYS A 151 -11.42 9.21 -9.39
N ARG A 152 -10.92 9.88 -10.45
CA ARG A 152 -10.20 9.25 -11.56
C ARG A 152 -9.01 8.41 -11.08
N ASN A 153 -8.18 8.97 -10.19
CA ASN A 153 -7.01 8.27 -9.68
C ASN A 153 -7.40 7.13 -8.73
N LEU A 154 -8.44 7.34 -7.92
CA LEU A 154 -8.98 6.30 -7.03
C LEU A 154 -9.50 5.11 -7.84
N ASP A 155 -10.30 5.34 -8.88
CA ASP A 155 -10.88 4.26 -9.67
C ASP A 155 -9.81 3.43 -10.38
N GLY A 156 -8.75 4.07 -10.91
CA GLY A 156 -7.60 3.36 -11.49
C GLY A 156 -6.88 2.49 -10.46
N VAL A 157 -6.60 3.02 -9.26
CA VAL A 157 -5.95 2.25 -8.18
C VAL A 157 -6.83 1.08 -7.72
N LEU A 158 -8.13 1.30 -7.53
CA LEU A 158 -9.04 0.23 -7.11
C LEU A 158 -9.18 -0.87 -8.16
N TYR A 159 -9.22 -0.50 -9.44
CA TYR A 159 -9.24 -1.48 -10.53
C TYR A 159 -8.02 -2.39 -10.48
N ILE A 160 -6.82 -1.81 -10.31
CA ILE A 160 -5.56 -2.57 -10.25
C ILE A 160 -5.45 -3.39 -8.96
N ALA A 161 -5.74 -2.79 -7.80
CA ALA A 161 -5.46 -3.39 -6.50
C ALA A 161 -6.54 -4.37 -6.03
N MET A 162 -7.81 -4.12 -6.37
CA MET A 162 -8.94 -4.89 -5.85
C MET A 162 -9.71 -5.66 -6.92
N GLY A 163 -9.65 -5.24 -8.19
CA GLY A 163 -10.41 -5.85 -9.28
C GLY A 163 -11.88 -6.05 -8.89
N ASP A 164 -12.36 -7.28 -9.02
CA ASP A 164 -13.75 -7.67 -8.73
C ASP A 164 -14.13 -7.51 -7.24
N MET A 165 -13.15 -7.56 -6.33
CA MET A 165 -13.39 -7.39 -4.89
C MET A 165 -13.82 -5.98 -4.52
N LYS A 166 -13.66 -4.99 -5.41
CA LYS A 166 -14.17 -3.63 -5.22
C LYS A 166 -15.66 -3.61 -4.89
N SER A 167 -16.43 -4.56 -5.44
CA SER A 167 -17.87 -4.69 -5.20
C SER A 167 -18.24 -5.02 -3.74
N GLN A 168 -17.29 -5.49 -2.94
CA GLN A 168 -17.49 -5.81 -1.51
C GLN A 168 -17.34 -4.59 -0.59
N LEU A 169 -16.85 -3.46 -1.11
CA LEU A 169 -16.72 -2.23 -0.35
C LEU A 169 -18.09 -1.57 -0.15
N LEU A 170 -18.41 -1.15 1.07
CA LEU A 170 -19.65 -0.43 1.35
C LEU A 170 -19.66 0.99 0.75
N PHE A 171 -18.48 1.60 0.60
CA PHE A 171 -18.34 2.90 -0.03
C PHE A 171 -16.92 3.09 -0.61
N CYS A 172 -16.82 3.99 -1.58
CA CYS A 172 -15.58 4.43 -2.21
C CYS A 172 -15.57 5.96 -2.31
N TRP A 173 -15.07 6.61 -1.27
CA TRP A 173 -14.96 8.06 -1.19
C TRP A 173 -13.61 8.56 -1.69
N ASP A 174 -13.65 9.64 -2.47
CA ASP A 174 -12.47 10.33 -2.99
C ASP A 174 -12.25 11.68 -2.27
N GLN A 175 -11.31 12.49 -2.75
CA GLN A 175 -10.94 13.76 -2.13
C GLN A 175 -12.12 14.72 -1.93
N SER A 176 -13.19 14.64 -2.73
CA SER A 176 -14.39 15.48 -2.59
C SER A 176 -15.12 15.26 -1.27
N HIS A 177 -14.92 14.12 -0.62
CA HIS A 177 -15.50 13.81 0.68
C HIS A 177 -14.60 14.26 1.84
N CYS A 178 -13.32 14.54 1.56
CA CYS A 178 -12.39 15.10 2.54
C CYS A 178 -12.76 16.54 2.88
N SER A 179 -12.52 16.95 4.12
CA SER A 179 -12.61 18.37 4.47
C SER A 179 -11.33 19.08 4.05
N THR A 180 -11.47 20.07 3.16
CA THR A 180 -10.38 20.91 2.68
C THR A 180 -10.43 22.23 3.42
N MET A 181 -9.37 22.59 4.15
CA MET A 181 -9.41 23.71 5.09
C MET A 181 -8.64 24.96 4.63
N GLY A 182 -8.19 25.03 3.37
CA GLY A 182 -7.37 26.15 2.87
C GLY A 182 -5.97 26.23 3.50
N PHE A 183 -5.67 25.34 4.46
CA PHE A 183 -4.34 25.13 5.02
C PHE A 183 -3.56 24.12 4.19
N THR A 184 -2.24 24.20 4.27
CA THR A 184 -1.30 23.33 3.60
C THR A 184 -0.57 22.45 4.61
N PHE A 185 -0.01 21.34 4.16
CA PHE A 185 0.76 20.47 5.03
C PHE A 185 2.04 21.18 5.52
N VAL A 186 2.40 21.05 6.80
CA VAL A 186 3.52 21.78 7.42
C VAL A 186 4.82 21.60 6.64
N GLU A 187 5.08 20.40 6.13
CA GLU A 187 6.32 20.09 5.41
C GLU A 187 6.20 20.35 3.89
N ASN A 188 5.00 20.64 3.40
CA ASN A 188 4.76 20.90 1.98
C ASN A 188 3.61 21.92 1.77
N ASN A 189 4.00 23.16 1.54
CA ASN A 189 3.09 24.29 1.32
C ASN A 189 2.29 24.23 0.01
N GLU A 190 2.58 23.30 -0.89
CA GLU A 190 1.81 23.10 -2.13
C GLU A 190 0.71 22.04 -1.95
N LYS A 191 0.78 21.24 -0.88
CA LYS A 191 -0.16 20.15 -0.65
C LYS A 191 -1.28 20.62 0.28
N PRO A 192 -2.54 20.64 -0.19
CA PRO A 192 -3.67 21.00 0.65
C PRO A 192 -3.85 19.98 1.77
N LEU A 193 -4.18 20.48 2.96
CA LEU A 193 -4.46 19.67 4.13
C LEU A 193 -5.88 19.10 4.01
N MET A 194 -5.95 17.79 3.78
CA MET A 194 -7.17 17.02 3.56
C MET A 194 -7.49 16.17 4.78
N LEU A 195 -8.62 16.44 5.43
CA LEU A 195 -9.06 15.76 6.66
C LEU A 195 -10.15 14.73 6.37
N LYS A 196 -10.16 13.65 7.14
CA LYS A 196 -11.11 12.54 7.05
C LYS A 196 -11.87 12.42 8.36
N GLU A 197 -13.05 13.02 8.40
CA GLU A 197 -13.89 13.09 9.58
C GLU A 197 -14.90 11.93 9.59
N LEU A 198 -14.70 10.93 10.45
CA LEU A 198 -15.60 9.77 10.57
C LEU A 198 -17.02 10.18 10.93
N VAL A 199 -17.22 11.36 11.55
CA VAL A 199 -18.57 11.90 11.81
C VAL A 199 -19.39 12.02 10.52
N LYS A 200 -18.79 12.24 9.35
CA LYS A 200 -19.52 12.27 8.06
C LYS A 200 -20.12 10.91 7.71
N LEU A 201 -19.45 9.82 8.07
CA LEU A 201 -19.95 8.45 7.92
C LEU A 201 -21.03 8.15 8.97
N TRP A 202 -20.80 8.59 10.21
CA TRP A 202 -21.73 8.36 11.33
C TRP A 202 -23.03 9.15 11.18
N ASP A 203 -22.95 10.40 10.71
CA ASP A 203 -24.10 11.27 10.48
C ASP A 203 -24.77 11.04 9.12
N LYS A 204 -24.19 10.17 8.28
CA LYS A 204 -24.68 9.81 6.95
C LYS A 204 -24.81 11.03 6.04
N ASP A 205 -23.74 11.81 5.94
CA ASP A 205 -23.70 13.01 5.07
C ASP A 205 -23.91 12.66 3.59
N ASP A 206 -23.50 11.46 3.17
CA ASP A 206 -23.91 10.87 1.90
C ASP A 206 -25.17 10.02 2.10
N PRO A 207 -26.32 10.44 1.55
CA PRO A 207 -27.59 9.74 1.74
C PRO A 207 -27.60 8.33 1.11
N ASN A 208 -26.67 8.03 0.20
CA ASN A 208 -26.61 6.72 -0.48
C ASN A 208 -25.91 5.64 0.34
N LEU A 209 -25.35 5.97 1.51
CA LEU A 209 -24.72 4.96 2.37
C LEU A 209 -25.74 3.92 2.86
N PRO A 210 -25.37 2.63 2.93
CA PRO A 210 -26.32 1.53 3.13
C PRO A 210 -26.75 1.31 4.60
N TRP A 211 -26.24 2.10 5.54
CA TRP A 211 -26.56 2.01 6.97
C TRP A 211 -27.43 3.17 7.44
N GLU A 212 -27.99 3.02 8.65
CA GLU A 212 -28.75 4.08 9.30
C GLU A 212 -27.85 5.08 10.02
N LYS A 213 -28.32 6.32 10.15
CA LYS A 213 -27.60 7.36 10.88
C LYS A 213 -27.30 6.89 12.30
N ARG A 214 -26.04 7.05 12.74
CA ARG A 214 -25.49 6.59 14.03
C ARG A 214 -25.43 5.08 14.24
N GLU A 215 -25.68 4.26 13.21
CA GLU A 215 -25.36 2.82 13.26
C GLU A 215 -23.86 2.59 13.50
N TYR A 216 -23.03 3.44 12.90
CA TYR A 216 -21.60 3.57 13.20
C TYR A 216 -21.33 4.76 14.12
N ASN A 217 -20.37 4.59 15.03
CA ASN A 217 -19.88 5.58 15.99
C ASN A 217 -18.46 5.20 16.49
N GLU A 218 -17.96 5.92 17.49
CA GLU A 218 -16.62 5.74 18.09
C GLU A 218 -16.37 4.32 18.62
N SER A 219 -17.42 3.62 19.06
CA SER A 219 -17.28 2.29 19.66
C SER A 219 -17.11 1.16 18.64
N ASN A 220 -17.44 1.39 17.36
CA ASN A 220 -17.46 0.35 16.33
C ASN A 220 -16.84 0.78 14.98
N SER A 221 -16.22 1.97 14.91
CA SER A 221 -15.56 2.49 13.72
C SER A 221 -14.06 2.67 13.95
N LEU A 222 -13.27 2.33 12.93
CA LEU A 222 -11.82 2.52 12.91
C LEU A 222 -11.41 3.21 11.61
N LEU A 223 -10.59 4.26 11.71
CA LEU A 223 -9.87 4.83 10.57
C LEU A 223 -8.45 4.26 10.50
N VAL A 224 -8.07 3.70 9.35
CA VAL A 224 -6.70 3.27 9.07
C VAL A 224 -6.12 4.20 8.00
N ASP A 225 -5.11 4.97 8.35
CA ASP A 225 -4.46 5.90 7.42
C ASP A 225 -2.99 6.08 7.81
N ASP A 226 -2.06 6.15 6.87
CA ASP A 226 -0.64 6.30 7.18
C ASP A 226 -0.22 7.73 7.60
N SER A 227 -1.16 8.68 7.59
CA SER A 227 -0.90 10.09 7.88
C SER A 227 -1.71 10.58 9.08
N PRO A 228 -1.09 10.76 10.27
CA PRO A 228 -1.77 11.19 11.49
C PRO A 228 -2.66 12.43 11.35
N TYR A 229 -2.23 13.40 10.55
CA TYR A 229 -2.99 14.65 10.37
C TYR A 229 -4.36 14.46 9.74
N LYS A 230 -4.61 13.38 8.98
CA LYS A 230 -5.91 13.19 8.34
C LYS A 230 -7.01 12.92 9.37
N ALA A 231 -6.65 12.45 10.55
CA ALA A 231 -7.58 12.16 11.64
C ALA A 231 -7.76 13.31 12.64
N LEU A 232 -7.19 14.50 12.38
CA LEU A 232 -7.05 15.59 13.36
C LEU A 232 -8.35 16.04 14.04
N LEU A 233 -9.48 15.96 13.33
CA LEU A 233 -10.80 16.38 13.83
C LEU A 233 -11.64 15.22 14.39
N ASN A 234 -11.10 14.02 14.42
CA ASN A 234 -11.79 12.89 15.02
C ASN A 234 -11.54 12.82 16.53
N PRO A 235 -12.45 12.18 17.29
CA PRO A 235 -12.19 11.83 18.69
C PRO A 235 -10.87 11.09 18.87
N ALA A 236 -10.25 11.20 20.04
CA ALA A 236 -9.03 10.45 20.34
C ALA A 236 -9.29 8.92 20.23
N HIS A 237 -8.25 8.18 19.84
CA HIS A 237 -8.24 6.72 19.82
C HIS A 237 -9.29 6.07 18.90
N ILE A 238 -9.63 6.65 17.76
CA ILE A 238 -10.49 6.02 16.73
C ILE A 238 -9.73 5.72 15.43
N ALA A 239 -8.46 6.08 15.37
CA ALA A 239 -7.62 5.90 14.20
C ALA A 239 -6.28 5.28 14.60
N ILE A 240 -5.71 4.49 13.69
CA ILE A 240 -4.35 3.96 13.77
C ILE A 240 -3.55 4.43 12.57
N PHE A 241 -2.24 4.54 12.74
CA PHE A 241 -1.37 5.13 11.73
C PHE A 241 -0.19 4.23 11.37
N PRO A 242 -0.39 3.17 10.57
CA PRO A 242 0.70 2.31 10.14
C PRO A 242 1.83 3.09 9.45
N THR A 243 3.01 2.49 9.36
CA THR A 243 4.09 3.02 8.52
C THR A 243 3.62 3.06 7.07
N SER A 244 3.96 4.12 6.35
CA SER A 244 3.64 4.21 4.92
C SER A 244 4.29 3.06 4.15
N TYR A 245 3.53 2.48 3.23
CA TYR A 245 4.01 1.43 2.33
C TYR A 245 5.16 1.94 1.46
N ASP A 246 6.28 1.20 1.43
CA ASP A 246 7.40 1.44 0.52
C ASP A 246 7.43 0.34 -0.55
N ILE A 247 7.21 0.72 -1.81
CA ILE A 247 7.27 -0.21 -2.95
C ILE A 247 8.62 -0.93 -3.10
N ARG A 248 9.68 -0.39 -2.51
CA ARG A 248 11.01 -0.99 -2.52
C ARG A 248 11.16 -2.08 -1.47
N ASP A 249 10.31 -2.08 -0.45
CA ASP A 249 10.30 -3.13 0.56
C ASP A 249 9.56 -4.37 0.04
N LYS A 250 10.34 -5.29 -0.53
CA LYS A 250 9.83 -6.57 -1.04
C LYS A 250 9.43 -7.55 0.07
N ASN A 251 9.76 -7.25 1.32
CA ASN A 251 9.47 -8.09 2.47
C ASN A 251 8.25 -7.58 3.26
N ASP A 252 7.61 -6.49 2.83
CA ASP A 252 6.40 -5.99 3.49
C ASP A 252 5.30 -7.07 3.46
N ASN A 253 4.96 -7.55 4.66
CA ASN A 253 3.92 -8.52 4.89
C ASN A 253 2.86 -8.01 5.85
N SER A 254 2.77 -6.69 6.07
CA SER A 254 1.95 -6.04 7.11
C SER A 254 0.46 -6.37 6.97
N LEU A 255 -0.03 -6.41 5.73
CA LEU A 255 -1.41 -6.82 5.38
C LEU A 255 -1.54 -8.34 5.11
N GLY A 256 -0.42 -9.05 5.04
CA GLY A 256 -0.34 -10.49 4.76
C GLY A 256 -0.84 -11.36 5.92
N HIS A 257 -0.83 -12.67 5.73
CA HIS A 257 -1.13 -13.61 6.81
C HIS A 257 -0.07 -13.54 7.91
N GLY A 258 -0.49 -13.28 9.16
CA GLY A 258 0.43 -13.03 10.27
C GLY A 258 1.09 -11.65 10.24
N GLY A 259 0.69 -10.77 9.32
CA GLY A 259 1.13 -9.38 9.28
C GLY A 259 0.63 -8.59 10.49
N ASP A 260 1.41 -7.61 10.90
CA ASP A 260 1.16 -6.81 12.11
C ASP A 260 -0.17 -6.03 12.05
N ILE A 261 -0.49 -5.37 10.92
CA ILE A 261 -1.76 -4.67 10.71
C ILE A 261 -2.91 -5.67 10.79
N ARG A 262 -2.78 -6.82 10.11
CA ARG A 262 -3.84 -7.84 10.10
C ARG A 262 -4.10 -8.39 11.50
N MET A 263 -3.05 -8.73 12.24
CA MET A 263 -3.16 -9.21 13.62
C MET A 263 -3.77 -8.15 14.54
N TYR A 264 -3.42 -6.89 14.35
CA TYR A 264 -4.02 -5.79 15.12
C TYR A 264 -5.52 -5.67 14.85
N LEU A 265 -5.93 -5.71 13.57
CA LEU A 265 -7.32 -5.65 13.16
C LEU A 265 -8.13 -6.84 13.68
N ASP A 266 -7.55 -8.05 13.76
CA ASP A 266 -8.20 -9.20 14.38
C ASP A 266 -8.52 -8.93 15.86
N GLY A 267 -7.59 -8.30 16.59
CA GLY A 267 -7.82 -7.86 17.97
C GLY A 267 -8.94 -6.83 18.09
N VAL A 268 -8.93 -5.80 17.23
CA VAL A 268 -10.01 -4.79 17.17
C VAL A 268 -11.36 -5.46 16.89
N ALA A 269 -11.43 -6.38 15.94
CA ALA A 269 -12.67 -7.07 15.57
C ALA A 269 -13.27 -7.87 16.73
N THR A 270 -12.42 -8.42 17.60
CA THR A 270 -12.86 -9.15 18.80
C THR A 270 -13.20 -8.26 19.99
N SER A 271 -12.82 -6.98 19.95
CA SER A 271 -13.10 -6.04 21.02
C SER A 271 -14.59 -5.66 21.09
N GLU A 272 -15.06 -5.30 22.29
CA GLU A 272 -16.41 -4.76 22.48
C GLU A 272 -16.50 -3.27 22.16
N ASN A 273 -15.36 -2.56 22.19
CA ASN A 273 -15.29 -1.13 21.97
C ASN A 273 -13.95 -0.77 21.32
N VAL A 274 -14.02 -0.34 20.06
CA VAL A 274 -12.85 0.01 19.24
C VAL A 274 -12.03 1.11 19.89
N GLN A 275 -12.66 2.18 20.38
CA GLN A 275 -11.96 3.32 20.97
C GLN A 275 -11.13 2.92 22.20
N LYS A 276 -11.71 2.14 23.10
CA LYS A 276 -11.00 1.62 24.29
C LYS A 276 -9.87 0.68 23.90
N TYR A 277 -10.07 -0.17 22.89
CA TYR A 277 -9.03 -1.07 22.41
C TYR A 277 -7.81 -0.30 21.88
N ILE A 278 -8.03 0.71 21.04
CA ILE A 278 -6.93 1.53 20.48
C ILE A 278 -6.22 2.32 21.58
N GLN A 279 -6.95 2.80 22.59
CA GLN A 279 -6.34 3.47 23.73
C GLN A 279 -5.38 2.56 24.51
N GLN A 280 -5.73 1.29 24.69
CA GLN A 280 -4.92 0.30 25.42
C GLN A 280 -3.82 -0.31 24.56
N HIS A 281 -4.02 -0.34 23.25
CA HIS A 281 -3.13 -0.94 22.26
C HIS A 281 -2.86 0.06 21.13
N PRO A 282 -2.07 1.12 21.34
CA PRO A 282 -1.72 2.04 20.26
C PRO A 282 -0.93 1.31 19.15
N PHE A 283 -1.15 1.69 17.89
CA PHE A 283 -0.51 1.04 16.73
C PHE A 283 0.04 2.06 15.74
N GLY A 284 1.29 1.84 15.34
CA GLY A 284 2.00 2.67 14.35
C GLY A 284 2.46 4.02 14.89
N GLN A 285 2.43 5.03 14.04
CA GLN A 285 2.80 6.41 14.33
C GLN A 285 1.86 7.04 15.37
N PRO A 286 2.35 7.96 16.21
CA PRO A 286 1.51 8.61 17.21
C PRO A 286 0.50 9.57 16.57
N ALA A 287 -0.69 9.66 17.17
CA ALA A 287 -1.64 10.72 16.84
C ALA A 287 -1.04 12.11 17.11
N ILE A 288 -1.46 13.11 16.34
CA ILE A 288 -1.07 14.51 16.61
C ILE A 288 -1.81 14.98 17.87
N THR A 289 -1.04 15.31 18.90
CA THR A 289 -1.53 15.87 20.16
C THR A 289 -0.82 17.19 20.47
N LYS A 290 -1.18 17.80 21.61
CA LYS A 290 -0.54 19.04 22.11
C LYS A 290 0.97 18.95 22.27
N SER A 291 1.53 17.74 22.36
CA SER A 291 2.99 17.53 22.46
C SER A 291 3.70 17.52 21.10
N HIS A 292 2.97 17.59 19.98
CA HIS A 292 3.59 17.56 18.65
C HIS A 292 4.41 18.84 18.39
N PRO A 293 5.63 18.77 17.80
CA PRO A 293 6.47 19.95 17.56
C PRO A 293 5.76 21.06 16.77
N CYS A 294 4.96 20.66 15.78
CA CYS A 294 4.16 21.57 14.95
C CYS A 294 2.74 21.82 15.50
N TRP A 295 2.48 21.59 16.78
CA TRP A 295 1.13 21.72 17.36
C TRP A 295 0.51 23.09 17.13
N GLN A 296 1.31 24.17 17.13
CA GLN A 296 0.80 25.52 16.84
C GLN A 296 0.06 25.59 15.50
N HIS A 297 0.63 25.02 14.43
CA HIS A 297 -0.01 24.94 13.13
C HIS A 297 -1.30 24.11 13.18
N TYR A 298 -1.24 22.89 13.72
CA TYR A 298 -2.43 22.03 13.80
C TYR A 298 -3.54 22.61 14.68
N SER A 299 -3.19 23.32 15.75
CA SER A 299 -4.16 24.00 16.60
C SER A 299 -4.90 25.12 15.86
N GLN A 300 -4.24 25.83 14.93
CA GLN A 300 -4.89 26.83 14.08
C GLN A 300 -5.91 26.16 13.15
N VAL A 301 -5.54 25.02 12.55
CA VAL A 301 -6.46 24.20 11.73
C VAL A 301 -7.70 23.82 12.56
N ILE A 302 -7.52 23.25 13.76
CA ILE A 302 -8.63 22.83 14.64
C ILE A 302 -9.53 24.02 15.02
N ASN A 303 -8.94 25.17 15.38
CA ASN A 303 -9.68 26.35 15.79
C ASN A 303 -10.49 26.94 14.64
N SER A 304 -9.95 26.98 13.42
CA SER A 304 -10.68 27.42 12.23
C SER A 304 -11.87 26.53 11.91
N CYS A 305 -11.79 25.22 12.17
CA CYS A 305 -12.91 24.29 11.99
C CYS A 305 -14.03 24.53 13.01
N SER A 306 -13.68 24.90 14.25
CA SER A 306 -14.64 25.19 15.32
C SER A 306 -15.37 26.53 15.12
N GLN A 307 -14.85 27.41 14.26
CA GLN A 307 -15.42 28.74 13.96
C GLN A 307 -16.15 28.81 12.61
N ALA A 308 -16.10 27.76 11.79
CA ALA A 308 -16.87 27.70 10.56
C ALA A 308 -18.38 27.70 10.91
N PRO A 309 -19.21 28.60 10.33
CA PRO A 309 -20.65 28.56 10.54
C PRO A 309 -21.14 27.18 10.14
N SER A 310 -21.85 26.51 11.04
CA SER A 310 -22.54 25.28 10.69
C SER A 310 -23.47 25.59 9.52
N VAL A 311 -23.17 25.07 8.33
CA VAL A 311 -24.21 24.80 7.32
C VAL A 311 -24.99 23.60 7.87
N ARG A 312 -25.69 23.81 8.98
CA ARG A 312 -26.65 22.90 9.60
C ARG A 312 -27.90 23.72 9.80
N GLY A 313 -28.73 23.74 8.77
CA GLY A 313 -29.96 24.50 8.74
C GLY A 313 -30.48 24.65 7.32
N LEU A 314 -31.02 23.55 6.79
CA LEU A 314 -32.35 23.44 6.16
C LEU A 314 -32.73 21.95 6.14
#